data_AF-A0A936BS16-F1
#
_entry.id   AF-A0A936BS16-F1
#
_cell.length_a   1.000
_cell.length_b   1.000
_cell.length_c   1.000
_cell.angle_alpha   90.00
_cell.angle_beta   90.00
_cell.angle_gamma   90.00
#
_symmetry.space_group_name_H-M   'P 1'
#
loop_
_entity.id
_entity.type
_entity.pdbx_description
1 polymer ?
#
loop_
_entity_poly.entity_id
_entity_poly.type
_entity_poly.pdbx_seq_one_letter_code
_entity_poly.pdbx_strand_id
1 'polypeptide(L)'
;MFTWTIGRRIVAGFATVLLIAAAIGGFALSRVQQIADDTGKLTEQTLPSIVAFASIESLVKENFINTTQHINETDEAAMAAIEREMNSKSEKLTALYKEVEALLASDAAKQNYELIKPQRVAYRDLRAQILALSRKDEKASAQNWINTQLLPVYQKYTAALQGCITANREDAARSAAQAAASIRQTRIGVPLGTLFAVLVGAALAFVITRLINQVLWSVSGEVRDGAGQVGQAATQVNLASQSLAQGTSEQAASLEETSASLEEITSMTSRNAESAATAKTLANVTRTTAESGSADMLAMTTAMAAIKTSSDAIAKIIKTIDEIAFQTNILALNAAVEAARAGEAGAGFAVVAEEVRALAQRCAQAARETTTSIEDSIQKAGHGVAISDKVATSLQQIVENARKVDELIAEIATASKEQTQGLNQIVTAVSPDGHGHPVSGRWRRGIGRLRPGDARPGFVARAHHQPARRIGRQPPRARRFPRRAEPSRRARFRPGQTRRPPSPRGRSVRPRRPLPVDPSQARQWAERRVREGACVPVREHPLECDVEKVARSEIGSSLRALHAAPAHDQLRTALRPRQGTHPWRR
;
A
#
# COMPACT_ATOMS: atom_id res chain seq x y z
N MET A 1 27.62 11.53 -22.32
CA MET A 1 27.06 11.40 -23.69
C MET A 1 25.74 12.15 -23.75
N PHE A 2 25.46 12.87 -24.84
CA PHE A 2 24.19 13.61 -25.00
C PHE A 2 23.01 12.65 -25.14
N THR A 3 22.07 12.67 -24.19
CA THR A 3 20.85 11.83 -24.23
C THR A 3 19.83 12.43 -25.20
N TRP A 4 19.99 12.15 -26.49
CA TRP A 4 19.00 12.53 -27.51
C TRP A 4 17.69 11.76 -27.32
N THR A 5 16.57 12.47 -27.38
CA THR A 5 15.22 11.89 -27.42
C THR A 5 15.00 11.07 -28.70
N ILE A 6 14.07 10.12 -28.67
CA ILE A 6 13.76 9.25 -29.83
C ILE A 6 13.48 10.09 -31.08
N GLY A 7 12.63 11.12 -30.97
CA GLY A 7 12.31 12.03 -32.08
C GLY A 7 13.56 12.72 -32.68
N ARG A 8 14.49 13.21 -31.85
CA ARG A 8 15.74 13.82 -32.35
C ARG A 8 16.61 12.81 -33.12
N ARG A 9 16.69 11.55 -32.68
CA ARG A 9 17.46 10.51 -33.38
C ARG A 9 16.86 10.18 -34.75
N ILE A 10 15.54 10.05 -34.82
CA ILE A 10 14.81 9.82 -36.07
C ILE A 10 15.02 10.99 -37.04
N VAL A 11 14.86 12.22 -36.57
CA VAL A 11 15.06 13.43 -37.39
C VAL A 11 16.49 13.52 -37.95
N ALA A 12 17.53 13.24 -37.14
CA ALA A 12 18.91 13.22 -37.65
C ALA A 12 19.17 12.09 -38.66
N GLY A 13 18.57 10.91 -38.47
CA GLY A 13 18.65 9.81 -39.43
C GLY A 13 18.10 10.21 -40.80
N PHE A 14 16.86 10.72 -40.84
CA PHE A 14 16.24 11.21 -42.08
C PHE A 14 17.00 12.40 -42.69
N ALA A 15 17.41 13.38 -41.88
CA ALA A 15 18.19 14.53 -42.37
C ALA A 15 19.52 14.10 -43.03
N THR A 16 20.19 13.08 -42.48
CA THR A 16 21.43 12.55 -43.06
C THR A 16 21.18 11.91 -44.42
N VAL A 17 20.13 11.08 -44.55
CA VAL A 17 19.77 10.44 -45.82
C VAL A 17 19.36 11.48 -46.88
N LEU A 18 18.59 12.49 -46.50
CA LEU A 18 18.18 13.59 -47.39
C LEU A 18 19.38 14.43 -47.88
N LEU A 19 20.36 14.71 -47.00
CA LEU A 19 21.59 15.41 -47.39
C LEU A 19 22.43 14.61 -48.39
N ILE A 20 22.55 13.29 -48.19
CA ILE A 20 23.26 12.41 -49.14
C ILE A 20 22.53 12.38 -50.49
N ALA A 21 21.20 12.25 -50.49
CA ALA A 21 20.40 12.28 -51.72
C ALA A 21 20.55 13.62 -52.48
N ALA A 22 20.53 14.75 -51.77
CA ALA A 22 20.76 16.07 -52.35
C ALA A 22 22.16 16.20 -52.95
N ALA A 23 23.19 15.67 -52.29
CA ALA A 23 24.57 15.68 -52.79
C ALA A 23 24.73 14.84 -54.08
N ILE A 24 24.11 13.66 -54.15
CA ILE A 24 24.10 12.81 -55.36
C ILE A 24 23.38 13.51 -56.52
N GLY A 25 22.23 14.14 -56.24
CA GLY A 25 21.49 14.93 -57.23
C GLY A 25 22.30 16.11 -57.78
N GLY A 26 22.94 16.88 -56.89
CA GLY A 26 23.83 17.98 -57.28
C GLY A 26 25.04 17.53 -58.11
N PHE A 27 25.67 16.41 -57.74
CA PHE A 27 26.74 15.81 -58.54
C PHE A 27 26.26 15.41 -59.93
N ALA A 28 25.12 14.71 -60.03
CA ALA A 28 24.55 14.28 -61.31
C ALA A 28 24.23 15.47 -62.23
N LEU A 29 23.56 16.51 -61.71
CA LEU A 29 23.24 17.73 -62.45
C LEU A 29 24.50 18.45 -62.95
N SER A 30 25.53 18.58 -62.10
CA SER A 30 26.80 19.19 -62.49
C SER A 30 27.49 18.46 -63.65
N ARG A 31 27.41 17.13 -63.69
CA ARG A 31 27.98 16.34 -64.81
C ARG A 31 27.15 16.41 -66.07
N VAL A 32 25.82 16.43 -65.96
CA VAL A 32 24.93 16.63 -67.13
C VAL A 32 25.19 17.99 -67.78
N GLN A 33 25.38 19.05 -66.99
CA GLN A 33 25.73 20.37 -67.52
C GLN A 33 27.07 20.36 -68.27
N GLN A 34 28.14 19.76 -67.69
CA GLN A 34 29.43 19.62 -68.38
C GLN A 34 29.31 18.88 -69.73
N ILE A 35 28.52 17.80 -69.78
CA ILE A 35 28.27 17.05 -71.02
C ILE A 35 27.54 17.92 -72.05
N ALA A 36 26.56 18.74 -71.63
CA ALA A 36 25.85 19.66 -72.50
C ALA A 36 26.80 20.74 -73.06
N ASP A 37 27.60 21.37 -72.21
CA ASP A 37 28.54 22.43 -72.60
C ASP A 37 29.61 21.92 -73.59
N ASP A 38 30.17 20.72 -73.35
CA ASP A 38 31.18 20.11 -74.23
C ASP A 38 30.57 19.64 -75.57
N THR A 39 29.32 19.15 -75.56
CA THR A 39 28.60 18.76 -76.78
C THR A 39 28.21 19.98 -77.62
N GLY A 40 27.77 21.06 -76.99
CA GLY A 40 27.42 22.32 -77.67
C GLY A 40 28.58 22.90 -78.47
N LYS A 41 29.78 23.00 -77.88
CA LYS A 41 31.00 23.43 -78.59
C LYS A 41 31.34 22.57 -79.80
N LEU A 42 31.07 21.26 -79.71
CA LEU A 42 31.30 20.33 -80.82
C LEU A 42 30.31 20.59 -81.97
N THR A 43 29.02 20.73 -81.67
CA THR A 43 27.96 20.85 -82.68
C THR A 43 27.80 22.25 -83.26
N GLU A 44 27.99 23.31 -82.46
CA GLU A 44 27.68 24.69 -82.85
C GLU A 44 28.90 25.44 -83.42
N GLN A 45 30.12 25.04 -83.05
CA GLN A 45 31.36 25.74 -83.44
C GLN A 45 32.29 24.82 -84.24
N THR A 46 32.69 23.70 -83.62
CA THR A 46 33.82 22.90 -84.12
C THR A 46 33.47 22.17 -85.42
N LEU A 47 32.35 21.44 -85.47
CA LEU A 47 31.94 20.72 -86.69
C LEU A 47 31.62 21.65 -87.88
N PRO A 48 30.85 22.75 -87.73
CA PRO A 48 30.63 23.71 -88.81
C PRO A 48 31.94 24.30 -89.36
N SER A 49 32.90 24.65 -88.50
CA SER A 49 34.20 25.20 -88.94
C SER A 49 34.96 24.24 -89.85
N ILE A 50 34.97 22.92 -89.54
CA ILE A 50 35.65 21.89 -90.35
C ILE A 50 35.01 21.81 -91.76
N VAL A 51 33.67 21.82 -91.83
CA VAL A 51 32.92 21.74 -93.10
C VAL A 51 33.18 22.99 -93.94
N ALA A 52 33.16 24.17 -93.32
CA ALA A 52 33.39 25.43 -94.02
C ALA A 52 34.84 25.57 -94.51
N PHE A 53 35.85 25.18 -93.70
CA PHE A 53 37.25 25.13 -94.15
C PHE A 53 37.48 24.15 -95.31
N ALA A 54 36.86 22.96 -95.27
CA ALA A 54 36.95 22.01 -96.38
C ALA A 54 36.28 22.55 -97.67
N SER A 55 35.16 23.26 -97.53
CA SER A 55 34.48 23.93 -98.65
C SER A 55 35.33 25.05 -99.26
N ILE A 56 35.99 25.84 -98.41
CA ILE A 56 36.98 26.84 -98.83
C ILE A 56 38.14 26.18 -99.59
N GLU A 57 38.69 25.08 -99.07
CA GLU A 57 39.81 24.37 -99.71
C GLU A 57 39.43 23.83 -101.10
N SER A 58 38.20 23.29 -101.26
CA SER A 58 37.66 22.88 -102.56
C SER A 58 37.59 24.05 -103.54
N LEU A 59 36.99 25.17 -103.13
CA LEU A 59 36.87 26.36 -103.97
C LEU A 59 38.23 26.96 -104.34
N VAL A 60 39.24 26.87 -103.47
CA VAL A 60 40.62 27.30 -103.79
C VAL A 60 41.26 26.37 -104.82
N LYS A 61 41.13 25.04 -104.65
CA LYS A 61 41.59 24.02 -105.61
C LYS A 61 40.96 24.22 -106.99
N GLU A 62 39.64 24.38 -107.04
CA GLU A 62 38.90 24.66 -108.27
C GLU A 62 39.33 25.98 -108.94
N ASN A 63 39.52 27.06 -108.17
CA ASN A 63 40.01 28.32 -108.73
C ASN A 63 41.42 28.19 -109.33
N PHE A 64 42.28 27.30 -108.81
CA PHE A 64 43.59 27.01 -109.40
C PHE A 64 43.44 26.28 -110.74
N ILE A 65 42.57 25.26 -110.79
CA ILE A 65 42.23 24.54 -112.03
C ILE A 65 41.68 25.51 -113.09
N ASN A 66 40.70 26.34 -112.74
CA ASN A 66 40.16 27.37 -113.64
C ASN A 66 41.23 28.36 -114.12
N THR A 67 42.22 28.71 -113.28
CA THR A 67 43.34 29.58 -113.69
C THR A 67 44.23 28.88 -114.73
N THR A 68 44.54 27.59 -114.55
CA THR A 68 45.30 26.80 -115.55
C THR A 68 44.49 26.56 -116.84
N GLN A 69 43.17 26.38 -116.74
CA GLN A 69 42.29 26.22 -117.89
C GLN A 69 42.24 27.51 -118.72
N HIS A 70 42.14 28.68 -118.07
CA HIS A 70 42.11 29.98 -118.74
C HIS A 70 43.34 30.27 -119.60
N ILE A 71 44.55 29.86 -119.18
CA ILE A 71 45.77 30.01 -119.99
C ILE A 71 45.76 29.11 -121.22
N ASN A 72 45.23 27.88 -121.09
CA ASN A 72 45.16 26.93 -122.19
C ASN A 72 44.07 27.29 -123.22
N GLU A 73 43.04 28.03 -122.80
CA GLU A 73 41.92 28.45 -123.64
C GLU A 73 42.30 29.53 -124.67
N THR A 74 41.77 29.45 -125.89
CA THR A 74 42.00 30.42 -126.97
C THR A 74 40.76 31.25 -127.32
N ASP A 75 39.56 30.80 -126.96
CA ASP A 75 38.33 31.57 -127.18
C ASP A 75 38.13 32.66 -126.11
N GLU A 76 37.91 33.90 -126.53
CA GLU A 76 37.64 35.03 -125.63
C GLU A 76 36.33 34.87 -124.84
N ALA A 77 35.32 34.22 -125.41
CA ALA A 77 34.03 34.00 -124.76
C ALA A 77 34.13 32.92 -123.67
N ALA A 78 34.86 31.83 -123.94
CA ALA A 78 35.23 30.82 -122.96
C ALA A 78 36.11 31.40 -121.83
N MET A 79 37.14 32.19 -122.15
CA MET A 79 37.93 32.91 -121.14
C MET A 79 37.04 33.80 -120.24
N ALA A 80 36.09 34.55 -120.82
CA ALA A 80 35.13 35.36 -120.07
C ALA A 80 34.13 34.53 -119.24
N ALA A 81 33.85 33.28 -119.63
CA ALA A 81 33.03 32.36 -118.84
C ALA A 81 33.79 31.84 -117.61
N ILE A 82 35.05 31.43 -117.79
CA ILE A 82 35.93 30.96 -116.72
C ILE A 82 36.17 32.09 -115.69
N GLU A 83 36.36 33.33 -116.15
CA GLU A 83 36.46 34.53 -115.28
C GLU A 83 35.20 34.78 -114.45
N ARG A 84 34.00 34.68 -115.05
CA ARG A 84 32.72 34.80 -114.31
C ARG A 84 32.57 33.70 -113.26
N GLU A 85 32.94 32.46 -113.59
CA GLU A 85 32.90 31.35 -112.63
C GLU A 85 33.89 31.56 -111.48
N MET A 86 35.13 31.98 -111.77
CA MET A 86 36.13 32.31 -110.75
C MET A 86 35.68 33.47 -109.84
N ASN A 87 34.99 34.47 -110.37
CA ASN A 87 34.43 35.56 -109.58
C ASN A 87 33.32 35.05 -108.65
N SER A 88 32.37 34.25 -109.13
CA SER A 88 31.34 33.63 -108.29
C SER A 88 31.95 32.72 -107.19
N LYS A 89 33.00 31.95 -107.49
CA LYS A 89 33.74 31.18 -106.48
C LYS A 89 34.45 32.10 -105.47
N SER A 90 34.92 33.27 -105.90
CA SER A 90 35.58 34.26 -105.03
C SER A 90 34.61 34.97 -104.08
N GLU A 91 33.36 35.19 -104.51
CA GLU A 91 32.26 35.67 -103.65
C GLU A 91 31.89 34.62 -102.60
N LYS A 92 31.67 33.37 -103.01
CA LYS A 92 31.41 32.23 -102.09
C LYS A 92 32.53 32.04 -101.07
N LEU A 93 33.79 32.10 -101.50
CA LEU A 93 34.95 32.11 -100.60
C LEU A 93 34.86 33.25 -99.58
N THR A 94 34.51 34.47 -100.01
CA THR A 94 34.41 35.62 -99.12
C THR A 94 33.31 35.47 -98.07
N ALA A 95 32.16 34.89 -98.43
CA ALA A 95 31.11 34.54 -97.48
C ALA A 95 31.57 33.48 -96.46
N LEU A 96 32.15 32.36 -96.93
CA LEU A 96 32.64 31.27 -96.07
C LEU A 96 33.76 31.75 -95.14
N TYR A 97 34.65 32.64 -95.57
CA TYR A 97 35.70 33.19 -94.70
C TYR A 97 35.14 34.00 -93.52
N LYS A 98 34.03 34.71 -93.73
CA LYS A 98 33.33 35.48 -92.70
C LYS A 98 32.57 34.57 -91.73
N GLU A 99 31.97 33.49 -92.26
CA GLU A 99 31.30 32.46 -91.44
C GLU A 99 32.31 31.73 -90.55
N VAL A 100 33.42 31.27 -91.11
CA VAL A 100 34.49 30.57 -90.38
C VAL A 100 35.06 31.41 -89.24
N GLU A 101 35.30 32.70 -89.45
CA GLU A 101 35.88 33.59 -88.43
C GLU A 101 35.02 33.65 -87.15
N ALA A 102 33.70 33.53 -87.27
CA ALA A 102 32.76 33.47 -86.14
C ALA A 102 32.71 32.10 -85.43
N LEU A 103 33.27 31.05 -86.04
CA LEU A 103 33.23 29.65 -85.56
C LEU A 103 34.56 29.19 -84.92
N LEU A 104 35.61 30.02 -84.91
CA LEU A 104 36.94 29.67 -84.40
C LEU A 104 36.97 29.59 -82.87
N ALA A 105 36.66 28.42 -82.33
CA ALA A 105 36.62 28.17 -80.88
C ALA A 105 38.01 28.19 -80.21
N SER A 106 39.03 27.56 -80.81
CA SER A 106 40.34 27.35 -80.19
C SER A 106 41.40 28.34 -80.64
N ASP A 107 42.40 28.58 -79.78
CA ASP A 107 43.51 29.47 -80.12
C ASP A 107 44.43 28.88 -81.20
N ALA A 108 44.53 27.54 -81.28
CA ALA A 108 45.22 26.85 -82.37
C ALA A 108 44.52 27.05 -83.73
N ALA A 109 43.18 27.00 -83.75
CA ALA A 109 42.40 27.28 -84.95
C ALA A 109 42.54 28.76 -85.39
N LYS A 110 42.51 29.71 -84.45
CA LYS A 110 42.76 31.14 -84.71
C LYS A 110 44.17 31.38 -85.25
N GLN A 111 45.20 30.79 -84.64
CA GLN A 111 46.58 30.94 -85.09
C GLN A 111 46.79 30.44 -86.52
N ASN A 112 46.22 29.29 -86.88
CA ASN A 112 46.27 28.78 -88.25
C ASN A 112 45.46 29.63 -89.24
N TYR A 113 44.35 30.26 -88.80
CA TYR A 113 43.56 31.16 -89.62
C TYR A 113 44.31 32.43 -90.02
N GLU A 114 45.12 33.00 -89.13
CA GLU A 114 45.97 34.16 -89.45
C GLU A 114 47.00 33.85 -90.55
N LEU A 115 47.51 32.62 -90.62
CA LEU A 115 48.44 32.19 -91.68
C LEU A 115 47.79 32.19 -93.08
N ILE A 116 46.46 32.03 -93.15
CA ILE A 116 45.71 32.02 -94.41
C ILE A 116 45.64 33.41 -95.04
N LYS A 117 45.40 34.45 -94.23
CA LYS A 117 45.13 35.83 -94.69
C LYS A 117 46.15 36.35 -95.72
N PRO A 118 47.48 36.32 -95.48
CA PRO A 118 48.45 36.81 -96.47
C PRO A 118 48.51 35.94 -97.74
N GLN A 119 48.36 34.62 -97.61
CA GLN A 119 48.42 33.73 -98.78
C GLN A 119 47.20 33.91 -99.68
N ARG A 120 46.00 34.13 -99.11
CA ARG A 120 44.77 34.42 -99.85
C ARG A 120 44.90 35.70 -100.70
N VAL A 121 45.48 36.76 -100.15
CA VAL A 121 45.69 38.03 -100.87
C VAL A 121 46.72 37.84 -101.98
N ALA A 122 47.90 37.30 -101.66
CA ALA A 122 48.95 37.03 -102.65
C ALA A 122 48.46 36.11 -103.79
N TYR A 123 47.66 35.08 -103.48
CA TYR A 123 47.07 34.19 -104.46
C TYR A 123 46.11 34.91 -105.40
N ARG A 124 45.20 35.75 -104.86
CA ARG A 124 44.26 36.56 -105.66
C ARG A 124 45.01 37.51 -106.60
N ASP A 125 46.04 38.18 -106.09
CA ASP A 125 46.72 39.27 -106.80
C ASP A 125 47.69 38.73 -107.88
N LEU A 126 48.36 37.62 -107.61
CA LEU A 126 49.13 36.89 -108.63
C LEU A 126 48.21 36.29 -109.70
N ARG A 127 47.06 35.70 -109.31
CA ARG A 127 46.08 35.19 -110.27
C ARG A 127 45.58 36.31 -111.20
N ALA A 128 45.25 37.48 -110.67
CA ALA A 128 44.80 38.61 -111.49
C ALA A 128 45.85 39.03 -112.55
N GLN A 129 47.12 39.06 -112.18
CA GLN A 129 48.23 39.35 -113.11
C GLN A 129 48.38 38.25 -114.18
N ILE A 130 48.25 36.98 -113.79
CA ILE A 130 48.34 35.83 -114.69
C ILE A 130 47.18 35.81 -115.70
N LEU A 131 45.95 36.11 -115.27
CA LEU A 131 44.80 36.24 -116.17
C LEU A 131 44.97 37.41 -117.15
N ALA A 132 45.57 38.52 -116.72
CA ALA A 132 45.89 39.65 -117.59
C ALA A 132 46.99 39.34 -118.61
N LEU A 133 47.97 38.48 -118.30
CA LEU A 133 48.93 37.95 -119.27
C LEU A 133 48.27 36.99 -120.27
N SER A 134 47.39 36.10 -119.79
CA SER A 134 46.61 35.20 -120.63
C SER A 134 45.76 35.95 -121.67
N ARG A 135 45.08 37.03 -121.25
CA ARG A 135 44.32 37.93 -122.14
C ARG A 135 45.16 38.68 -123.19
N LYS A 136 46.49 38.70 -123.07
CA LYS A 136 47.42 39.27 -124.06
C LYS A 136 48.05 38.20 -124.98
N ASP A 137 47.60 36.95 -124.87
CA ASP A 137 48.20 35.76 -125.49
C ASP A 137 49.66 35.48 -125.05
N GLU A 138 50.11 36.08 -123.93
CA GLU A 138 51.45 35.85 -123.35
C GLU A 138 51.50 34.52 -122.54
N LYS A 139 50.99 33.42 -123.14
CA LYS A 139 50.73 32.15 -122.46
C LYS A 139 51.98 31.51 -121.84
N ALA A 140 53.13 31.59 -122.51
CA ALA A 140 54.40 31.09 -121.97
C ALA A 140 54.84 31.86 -120.71
N SER A 141 54.67 33.19 -120.71
CA SER A 141 54.92 34.04 -119.53
C SER A 141 53.96 33.71 -118.39
N ALA A 142 52.66 33.59 -118.70
CA ALA A 142 51.61 33.24 -117.74
C ALA A 142 51.87 31.86 -117.09
N GLN A 143 52.24 30.85 -117.88
CA GLN A 143 52.55 29.51 -117.38
C GLN A 143 53.83 29.49 -116.52
N ASN A 144 54.86 30.25 -116.91
CA ASN A 144 56.06 30.42 -116.08
C ASN A 144 55.72 31.06 -114.73
N TRP A 145 54.85 32.08 -114.72
CA TRP A 145 54.35 32.71 -113.49
C TRP A 145 53.50 31.76 -112.63
N ILE A 146 52.70 30.87 -113.22
CA ILE A 146 52.05 29.79 -112.45
C ILE A 146 53.10 28.95 -111.74
N ASN A 147 54.09 28.44 -112.48
CA ASN A 147 55.06 27.47 -111.96
C ASN A 147 55.99 28.09 -110.90
N THR A 148 56.43 29.33 -111.10
CA THR A 148 57.46 29.99 -110.27
C THR A 148 56.89 30.88 -109.16
N GLN A 149 55.70 31.45 -109.33
CA GLN A 149 55.11 32.41 -108.37
C GLN A 149 53.80 31.92 -107.75
N LEU A 150 52.81 31.54 -108.56
CA LEU A 150 51.48 31.18 -108.04
C LEU A 150 51.47 29.85 -107.30
N LEU A 151 52.14 28.82 -107.84
CA LEU A 151 52.14 27.47 -107.28
C LEU A 151 52.75 27.42 -105.85
N PRO A 152 53.90 28.07 -105.54
CA PRO A 152 54.38 28.17 -104.16
C PRO A 152 53.41 28.86 -103.19
N VAL A 153 52.69 29.90 -103.64
CA VAL A 153 51.69 30.59 -102.80
C VAL A 153 50.46 29.71 -102.60
N TYR A 154 49.99 29.04 -103.65
CA TYR A 154 48.89 28.07 -103.60
C TYR A 154 49.19 26.89 -102.65
N GLN A 155 50.42 26.36 -102.68
CA GLN A 155 50.86 25.31 -101.75
C GLN A 155 50.85 25.81 -100.29
N LYS A 156 51.37 27.00 -100.01
CA LYS A 156 51.30 27.61 -98.67
C LYS A 156 49.87 27.87 -98.22
N TYR A 157 49.01 28.31 -99.13
CA TYR A 157 47.61 28.60 -98.87
C TYR A 157 46.81 27.33 -98.52
N THR A 158 46.92 26.28 -99.33
CA THR A 158 46.27 24.98 -99.08
C THR A 158 46.84 24.27 -97.85
N ALA A 159 48.15 24.38 -97.59
CA ALA A 159 48.75 23.88 -96.35
C ALA A 159 48.20 24.59 -95.09
N ALA A 160 48.03 25.92 -95.12
CA ALA A 160 47.44 26.67 -94.02
C ALA A 160 45.96 26.28 -93.77
N LEU A 161 45.18 26.08 -94.84
CA LEU A 161 43.82 25.55 -94.76
C LEU A 161 43.78 24.15 -94.14
N GLN A 162 44.67 23.26 -94.55
CA GLN A 162 44.77 21.91 -93.99
C GLN A 162 45.20 21.94 -92.51
N GLY A 163 46.04 22.91 -92.10
CA GLY A 163 46.37 23.18 -90.70
C GLY A 163 45.13 23.53 -89.87
N CYS A 164 44.27 24.42 -90.37
CA CYS A 164 42.98 24.74 -89.73
C CYS A 164 42.06 23.52 -89.62
N ILE A 165 41.93 22.72 -90.68
CA ILE A 165 41.10 21.50 -90.67
C ILE A 165 41.62 20.50 -89.64
N THR A 166 42.94 20.34 -89.54
CA THR A 166 43.58 19.42 -88.59
C THR A 166 43.39 19.88 -87.15
N ALA A 167 43.65 21.16 -86.85
CA ALA A 167 43.46 21.73 -85.51
C ALA A 167 42.01 21.57 -85.02
N ASN A 168 41.02 21.93 -85.83
CA ASN A 168 39.61 21.77 -85.45
C ASN A 168 39.20 20.30 -85.30
N ARG A 169 39.78 19.37 -86.07
CA ARG A 169 39.57 17.92 -85.88
C ARG A 169 40.16 17.43 -84.54
N GLU A 170 41.30 17.95 -84.12
CA GLU A 170 41.89 17.63 -82.81
C GLU A 170 41.08 18.23 -81.65
N ASP A 171 40.55 19.46 -81.80
CA ASP A 171 39.65 20.07 -80.83
C ASP A 171 38.33 19.28 -80.71
N ALA A 172 37.77 18.81 -81.85
CA ALA A 172 36.60 17.95 -81.86
C ALA A 172 36.85 16.62 -81.14
N ALA A 173 38.00 15.98 -81.40
CA ALA A 173 38.41 14.75 -80.73
C ALA A 173 38.63 14.95 -79.22
N ARG A 174 39.25 16.07 -78.81
CA ARG A 174 39.44 16.43 -77.39
C ARG A 174 38.11 16.66 -76.68
N SER A 175 37.18 17.40 -77.30
CA SER A 175 35.84 17.67 -76.74
C SER A 175 35.01 16.39 -76.61
N ALA A 176 35.04 15.52 -77.63
CA ALA A 176 34.38 14.21 -77.58
C ALA A 176 34.97 13.29 -76.49
N ALA A 177 36.29 13.30 -76.30
CA ALA A 177 36.95 12.54 -75.23
C ALA A 177 36.60 13.08 -73.83
N GLN A 178 36.48 14.40 -73.65
CA GLN A 178 36.03 15.03 -72.41
C GLN A 178 34.57 14.68 -72.09
N ALA A 179 33.66 14.80 -73.05
CA ALA A 179 32.27 14.37 -72.89
C ALA A 179 32.16 12.88 -72.53
N ALA A 180 32.91 12.00 -73.21
CA ALA A 180 32.95 10.57 -72.91
C ALA A 180 33.51 10.27 -71.50
N ALA A 181 34.52 11.01 -71.04
CA ALA A 181 35.06 10.90 -69.69
C ALA A 181 34.02 11.34 -68.64
N SER A 182 33.31 12.44 -68.87
CA SER A 182 32.21 12.92 -68.02
C SER A 182 31.06 11.92 -67.96
N ILE A 183 30.67 11.30 -69.08
CA ILE A 183 29.68 10.20 -69.12
C ILE A 183 30.17 9.00 -68.29
N ARG A 184 31.43 8.58 -68.43
CA ARG A 184 32.00 7.46 -67.64
C ARG A 184 32.02 7.77 -66.15
N GLN A 185 32.40 8.99 -65.75
CA GLN A 185 32.38 9.43 -64.35
C GLN A 185 30.95 9.43 -63.78
N THR A 186 29.95 9.86 -64.55
CA THR A 186 28.53 9.79 -64.14
C THR A 186 28.04 8.36 -63.99
N ARG A 187 28.32 7.49 -64.97
CA ARG A 187 27.92 6.07 -64.98
C ARG A 187 28.48 5.27 -63.79
N ILE A 188 29.62 5.66 -63.24
CA ILE A 188 30.24 4.99 -62.08
C ILE A 188 29.89 5.71 -60.77
N GLY A 189 29.97 7.04 -60.75
CA GLY A 189 29.79 7.86 -59.56
C GLY A 189 28.36 7.86 -59.02
N VAL A 190 27.34 7.93 -59.88
CA VAL A 190 25.94 7.97 -59.42
C VAL A 190 25.51 6.62 -58.79
N PRO A 191 25.76 5.44 -59.40
CA PRO A 191 25.45 4.16 -58.74
C PRO A 191 26.22 3.93 -57.44
N LEU A 192 27.51 4.30 -57.37
CA LEU A 192 28.29 4.19 -56.13
C LEU A 192 27.75 5.11 -55.03
N GLY A 193 27.39 6.35 -55.35
CA GLY A 193 26.76 7.29 -54.43
C GLY A 193 25.43 6.75 -53.89
N THR A 194 24.56 6.26 -54.79
CA THR A 194 23.27 5.66 -54.42
C THR A 194 23.44 4.41 -53.55
N LEU A 195 24.39 3.52 -53.88
CA LEU A 195 24.69 2.34 -53.07
C LEU A 195 25.17 2.74 -51.67
N PHE A 196 26.06 3.73 -51.57
CA PHE A 196 26.51 4.28 -50.29
C PHE A 196 25.35 4.88 -49.48
N ALA A 197 24.46 5.63 -50.12
CA ALA A 197 23.27 6.20 -49.48
C ALA A 197 22.34 5.12 -48.90
N VAL A 198 22.12 4.03 -49.65
CA VAL A 198 21.31 2.87 -49.20
C VAL A 198 21.98 2.16 -48.02
N LEU A 199 23.29 1.91 -48.09
CA LEU A 199 24.04 1.26 -46.99
C LEU A 199 24.04 2.10 -45.70
N VAL A 200 24.27 3.42 -45.81
CA VAL A 200 24.19 4.35 -44.67
C VAL A 200 22.77 4.43 -44.13
N GLY A 201 21.76 4.52 -44.99
CA GLY A 201 20.35 4.50 -44.60
C GLY A 201 19.95 3.24 -43.85
N ALA A 202 20.34 2.06 -44.35
CA ALA A 202 20.09 0.78 -43.70
C ALA A 202 20.83 0.64 -42.36
N ALA A 203 22.09 1.07 -42.28
CA ALA A 203 22.86 1.07 -41.03
C ALA A 203 22.24 2.00 -39.97
N LEU A 204 21.86 3.21 -40.35
CA LEU A 204 21.16 4.15 -39.47
C LEU A 204 19.80 3.59 -39.01
N ALA A 205 19.01 3.03 -39.92
CA ALA A 205 17.73 2.41 -39.59
C ALA A 205 17.89 1.24 -38.59
N PHE A 206 18.89 0.37 -38.79
CA PHE A 206 19.21 -0.74 -37.88
C PHE A 206 19.62 -0.24 -36.49
N VAL A 207 20.54 0.75 -36.41
CA VAL A 207 21.00 1.33 -35.14
C VAL A 207 19.86 2.03 -34.39
N ILE A 208 19.06 2.84 -35.09
CA ILE A 208 17.91 3.54 -34.50
C ILE A 208 16.88 2.53 -33.98
N THR A 209 16.53 1.51 -34.77
CA THR A 209 15.56 0.47 -34.38
C THR A 209 16.06 -0.33 -33.17
N ARG A 210 17.32 -0.77 -33.17
CA ARG A 210 17.92 -1.51 -32.05
C ARG A 210 17.89 -0.70 -30.74
N LEU A 211 18.24 0.59 -30.80
CA LEU A 211 18.23 1.48 -29.64
C LEU A 211 16.81 1.76 -29.13
N ILE A 212 15.82 1.91 -30.01
CA ILE A 212 14.40 2.09 -29.61
C ILE A 212 13.89 0.81 -28.93
N ASN A 213 14.12 -0.36 -29.53
CA ASN A 213 13.69 -1.64 -28.96
C ASN A 213 14.31 -1.88 -27.58
N GLN A 214 15.60 -1.59 -27.39
CA GLN A 214 16.26 -1.73 -26.08
C GLN A 214 15.59 -0.87 -24.99
N VAL A 215 15.20 0.36 -25.30
CA VAL A 215 14.48 1.24 -24.36
C VAL A 215 13.07 0.70 -24.08
N LEU A 216 12.35 0.24 -25.11
CA LEU A 216 11.01 -0.34 -24.94
C LEU A 216 11.03 -1.61 -24.08
N TRP A 217 12.05 -2.46 -24.22
CA TRP A 217 12.25 -3.63 -23.37
C TRP A 217 12.54 -3.25 -21.91
N SER A 218 13.39 -2.23 -21.66
CA SER A 218 13.64 -1.71 -20.29
C SER A 218 12.36 -1.23 -19.63
N VAL A 219 11.62 -0.33 -20.29
CA VAL A 219 10.38 0.24 -19.76
C VAL A 219 9.31 -0.84 -19.55
N SER A 220 9.20 -1.82 -20.46
CA SER A 220 8.26 -2.94 -20.30
C SER A 220 8.65 -3.87 -19.14
N GLY A 221 9.94 -4.04 -18.88
CA GLY A 221 10.46 -4.74 -17.70
C GLY A 221 10.13 -3.98 -16.40
N GLU A 222 10.49 -2.70 -16.34
CA GLU A 222 10.22 -1.82 -15.19
C GLU A 222 8.70 -1.76 -14.84
N VAL A 223 7.83 -1.70 -15.85
CA VAL A 223 6.38 -1.75 -15.67
C VAL A 223 5.91 -3.13 -15.16
N ARG A 224 6.48 -4.22 -15.67
CA ARG A 224 6.17 -5.59 -15.20
C ARG A 224 6.61 -5.79 -13.75
N ASP A 225 7.80 -5.34 -13.39
CA ASP A 225 8.35 -5.46 -12.04
C ASP A 225 7.55 -4.59 -11.05
N GLY A 226 7.19 -3.36 -11.45
CA GLY A 226 6.29 -2.50 -10.68
C GLY A 226 4.90 -3.12 -10.47
N ALA A 227 4.31 -3.72 -11.50
CA ALA A 227 3.04 -4.44 -11.38
C ALA A 227 3.16 -5.66 -10.46
N GLY A 228 4.28 -6.39 -10.51
CA GLY A 228 4.58 -7.49 -9.59
C GLY A 228 4.68 -7.05 -8.13
N GLN A 229 5.34 -5.92 -7.86
CA GLN A 229 5.43 -5.32 -6.52
C GLN A 229 4.05 -4.89 -6.00
N VAL A 230 3.22 -4.26 -6.83
CA VAL A 230 1.82 -3.90 -6.48
C VAL A 230 0.99 -5.13 -6.16
N GLY A 231 1.15 -6.22 -6.94
CA GLY A 231 0.50 -7.51 -6.66
C GLY A 231 0.88 -8.08 -5.31
N GLN A 232 2.17 -8.13 -4.98
CA GLN A 232 2.67 -8.59 -3.67
C GLN A 232 2.14 -7.74 -2.52
N ALA A 233 2.17 -6.40 -2.66
CA ALA A 233 1.64 -5.49 -1.66
C ALA A 233 0.12 -5.69 -1.44
N ALA A 234 -0.65 -5.92 -2.50
CA ALA A 234 -2.07 -6.23 -2.40
C ALA A 234 -2.33 -7.55 -1.65
N THR A 235 -1.54 -8.60 -1.90
CA THR A 235 -1.61 -9.86 -1.13
C THR A 235 -1.29 -9.64 0.34
N GLN A 236 -0.25 -8.85 0.66
CA GLN A 236 0.11 -8.54 2.04
C GLN A 236 -0.98 -7.74 2.77
N VAL A 237 -1.59 -6.75 2.11
CA VAL A 237 -2.74 -6.00 2.66
C VAL A 237 -3.95 -6.91 2.88
N ASN A 238 -4.23 -7.85 1.97
CA ASN A 238 -5.32 -8.81 2.15
C ASN A 238 -5.08 -9.73 3.38
N LEU A 239 -3.86 -10.26 3.55
CA LEU A 239 -3.51 -11.09 4.72
C LEU A 239 -3.59 -10.27 6.03
N ALA A 240 -3.09 -9.04 6.03
CA ALA A 240 -3.21 -8.14 7.18
C ALA A 240 -4.68 -7.82 7.51
N SER A 241 -5.53 -7.63 6.50
CA SER A 241 -6.97 -7.39 6.67
C SER A 241 -7.69 -8.61 7.21
N GLN A 242 -7.33 -9.82 6.78
CA GLN A 242 -7.87 -11.07 7.32
C GLN A 242 -7.45 -11.27 8.79
N SER A 243 -6.18 -11.04 9.12
CA SER A 243 -5.69 -11.10 10.50
C SER A 243 -6.34 -10.06 11.40
N LEU A 244 -6.58 -8.84 10.89
CA LEU A 244 -7.28 -7.79 11.63
C LEU A 244 -8.76 -8.13 11.84
N ALA A 245 -9.44 -8.68 10.83
CA ALA A 245 -10.84 -9.13 10.95
C ALA A 245 -10.98 -10.27 11.97
N GLN A 246 -10.04 -11.23 11.97
CA GLN A 246 -9.97 -12.30 12.96
C GLN A 246 -9.77 -11.74 14.38
N GLY A 247 -8.74 -10.90 14.59
CA GLY A 247 -8.48 -10.28 15.90
C GLY A 247 -9.62 -9.38 16.38
N THR A 248 -10.32 -8.69 15.46
CA THR A 248 -11.52 -7.91 15.79
C THR A 248 -12.68 -8.81 16.23
N SER A 249 -12.83 -10.00 15.63
CA SER A 249 -13.85 -10.98 16.02
C SER A 249 -13.54 -11.61 17.38
N GLU A 250 -12.27 -11.91 17.66
CA GLU A 250 -11.81 -12.39 18.97
C GLU A 250 -11.98 -11.33 20.07
N GLN A 251 -11.66 -10.07 19.77
CA GLN A 251 -11.88 -8.94 20.68
C GLN A 251 -13.39 -8.71 20.93
N ALA A 252 -14.24 -8.86 19.92
CA ALA A 252 -15.69 -8.76 20.08
C ALA A 252 -16.24 -9.87 20.99
N ALA A 253 -15.78 -11.11 20.83
CA ALA A 253 -16.16 -12.22 21.72
C ALA A 253 -15.70 -11.98 23.17
N SER A 254 -14.47 -11.47 23.36
CA SER A 254 -13.95 -11.13 24.69
C SER A 254 -14.75 -9.99 25.36
N LEU A 255 -15.23 -9.02 24.58
CA LEU A 255 -16.11 -7.94 25.06
C LEU A 255 -17.52 -8.45 25.38
N GLU A 256 -18.05 -9.40 24.63
CA GLU A 256 -19.34 -10.06 24.91
C GLU A 256 -19.27 -10.84 26.24
N GLU A 257 -18.20 -11.62 26.46
CA GLU A 257 -17.94 -12.34 27.72
C GLU A 257 -17.73 -11.38 28.91
N THR A 258 -16.97 -10.29 28.71
CA THR A 258 -16.78 -9.25 29.73
C THR A 258 -18.11 -8.57 30.08
N SER A 259 -18.97 -8.32 29.09
CA SER A 259 -20.29 -7.70 29.31
C SER A 259 -21.21 -8.62 30.10
N ALA A 260 -21.26 -9.92 29.76
CA ALA A 260 -22.03 -10.91 30.51
C ALA A 260 -21.56 -11.02 31.98
N SER A 261 -20.23 -11.02 32.19
CA SER A 261 -19.64 -11.02 33.54
C SER A 261 -20.00 -9.74 34.33
N LEU A 262 -20.04 -8.58 33.68
CA LEU A 262 -20.45 -7.32 34.30
C LEU A 262 -21.95 -7.28 34.65
N GLU A 263 -22.83 -7.87 33.83
CA GLU A 263 -24.25 -8.04 34.15
C GLU A 263 -24.43 -8.93 35.39
N GLU A 264 -23.70 -10.06 35.47
CA GLU A 264 -23.73 -10.96 36.62
C GLU A 264 -23.21 -10.27 37.91
N ILE A 265 -22.06 -9.60 37.85
CA ILE A 265 -21.49 -8.85 38.98
C ILE A 265 -22.43 -7.74 39.44
N THR A 266 -23.10 -7.04 38.51
CA THR A 266 -24.09 -5.98 38.85
C THR A 266 -25.29 -6.57 39.58
N SER A 267 -25.79 -7.73 39.12
CA SER A 267 -26.87 -8.47 39.78
C SER A 267 -26.48 -8.92 41.20
N MET A 268 -25.29 -9.50 41.37
CA MET A 268 -24.77 -9.90 42.68
C MET A 268 -24.58 -8.70 43.62
N THR A 269 -24.05 -7.58 43.12
CA THR A 269 -23.84 -6.36 43.92
C THR A 269 -25.17 -5.76 44.40
N SER A 270 -26.19 -5.75 43.54
CA SER A 270 -27.55 -5.36 43.91
C SER A 270 -28.13 -6.26 45.02
N ARG A 271 -27.98 -7.58 44.87
CA ARG A 271 -28.41 -8.57 45.88
C ARG A 271 -27.64 -8.42 47.20
N ASN A 272 -26.36 -8.04 47.17
CA ASN A 272 -25.59 -7.74 48.37
C ASN A 272 -26.14 -6.51 49.11
N ALA A 273 -26.54 -5.46 48.39
CA ALA A 273 -27.17 -4.28 48.99
C ALA A 273 -28.54 -4.60 49.64
N GLU A 274 -29.36 -5.43 48.99
CA GLU A 274 -30.64 -5.92 49.54
C GLU A 274 -30.44 -6.84 50.76
N SER A 275 -29.45 -7.74 50.69
CA SER A 275 -29.08 -8.63 51.80
C SER A 275 -28.57 -7.84 53.00
N ALA A 276 -27.78 -6.79 52.77
CA ALA A 276 -27.34 -5.86 53.81
C ALA A 276 -28.52 -5.12 54.45
N ALA A 277 -29.46 -4.58 53.66
CA ALA A 277 -30.66 -3.94 54.21
C ALA A 277 -31.52 -4.90 55.07
N THR A 278 -31.63 -6.16 54.64
CA THR A 278 -32.33 -7.22 55.39
C THR A 278 -31.61 -7.55 56.69
N ALA A 279 -30.29 -7.76 56.64
CA ALA A 279 -29.46 -8.04 57.81
C ALA A 279 -29.46 -6.86 58.81
N LYS A 280 -29.50 -5.60 58.33
CA LYS A 280 -29.63 -4.40 59.17
C LYS A 280 -30.94 -4.40 59.95
N THR A 281 -32.03 -4.79 59.29
CA THR A 281 -33.35 -4.90 59.92
C THR A 281 -33.33 -5.98 61.00
N LEU A 282 -32.75 -7.15 60.72
CA LEU A 282 -32.60 -8.24 61.68
C LEU A 282 -31.73 -7.85 62.89
N ALA A 283 -30.59 -7.19 62.67
CA ALA A 283 -29.72 -6.69 63.74
C ALA A 283 -30.44 -5.72 64.68
N ASN A 284 -31.29 -4.83 64.13
CA ASN A 284 -32.11 -3.92 64.94
C ASN A 284 -33.18 -4.66 65.75
N VAL A 285 -33.83 -5.68 65.19
CA VAL A 285 -34.79 -6.53 65.93
C VAL A 285 -34.08 -7.32 67.04
N THR A 286 -32.90 -7.88 66.76
CA THR A 286 -32.09 -8.57 67.78
C THR A 286 -31.68 -7.61 68.91
N ARG A 287 -31.27 -6.39 68.56
CA ARG A 287 -30.93 -5.34 69.54
C ARG A 287 -32.12 -5.00 70.44
N THR A 288 -33.29 -4.67 69.88
CA THR A 288 -34.47 -4.30 70.68
C THR A 288 -35.00 -5.46 71.51
N THR A 289 -34.92 -6.70 71.01
CA THR A 289 -35.27 -7.91 71.79
C THR A 289 -34.32 -8.11 72.97
N ALA A 290 -33.00 -7.92 72.77
CA ALA A 290 -32.01 -8.03 73.84
C ALA A 290 -32.12 -6.88 74.87
N GLU A 291 -32.45 -5.66 74.43
CA GLU A 291 -32.78 -4.52 75.30
C GLU A 291 -34.01 -4.83 76.17
N SER A 292 -35.09 -5.37 75.59
CA SER A 292 -36.28 -5.80 76.32
C SER A 292 -35.95 -6.91 77.34
N GLY A 293 -35.23 -7.95 76.92
CA GLY A 293 -34.79 -9.02 77.83
C GLY A 293 -33.91 -8.50 78.96
N SER A 294 -33.07 -7.49 78.71
CA SER A 294 -32.27 -6.85 79.77
C SER A 294 -33.14 -6.08 80.79
N ALA A 295 -34.28 -5.51 80.36
CA ALA A 295 -35.25 -4.91 81.27
C ALA A 295 -36.00 -5.97 82.10
N ASP A 296 -36.39 -7.08 81.49
CA ASP A 296 -37.01 -8.22 82.18
C ASP A 296 -36.06 -8.82 83.25
N MET A 297 -34.75 -8.87 82.98
CA MET A 297 -33.77 -9.32 83.96
C MET A 297 -33.61 -8.36 85.16
N LEU A 298 -33.81 -7.05 84.98
CA LEU A 298 -33.86 -6.10 86.10
C LEU A 298 -35.10 -6.32 86.97
N ALA A 299 -36.24 -6.62 86.35
CA ALA A 299 -37.47 -7.00 87.07
C ALA A 299 -37.29 -8.32 87.83
N MET A 300 -36.65 -9.33 87.21
CA MET A 300 -36.31 -10.61 87.85
C MET A 300 -35.39 -10.41 89.07
N THR A 301 -34.35 -9.59 88.93
CA THR A 301 -33.41 -9.29 90.02
C THR A 301 -34.13 -8.61 91.19
N THR A 302 -35.04 -7.69 90.90
CA THR A 302 -35.92 -7.03 91.89
C THR A 302 -36.82 -8.04 92.60
N ALA A 303 -37.44 -8.97 91.86
CA ALA A 303 -38.28 -10.02 92.42
C ALA A 303 -37.48 -10.99 93.32
N MET A 304 -36.28 -11.39 92.92
CA MET A 304 -35.40 -12.25 93.73
C MET A 304 -34.93 -11.55 95.01
N ALA A 305 -34.63 -10.24 94.96
CA ALA A 305 -34.34 -9.43 96.14
C ALA A 305 -35.54 -9.34 97.10
N ALA A 306 -36.77 -9.23 96.57
CA ALA A 306 -37.99 -9.27 97.37
C ALA A 306 -38.22 -10.65 98.01
N ILE A 307 -38.00 -11.75 97.28
CA ILE A 307 -38.07 -13.13 97.81
C ILE A 307 -37.05 -13.32 98.94
N LYS A 308 -35.81 -12.87 98.76
CA LYS A 308 -34.78 -12.93 99.80
C LYS A 308 -35.22 -12.15 101.05
N THR A 309 -35.68 -10.91 100.88
CA THR A 309 -36.14 -10.05 101.99
C THR A 309 -37.33 -10.66 102.75
N SER A 310 -38.27 -11.27 102.02
CA SER A 310 -39.39 -12.00 102.61
C SER A 310 -38.93 -13.24 103.39
N SER A 311 -37.97 -13.98 102.84
CA SER A 311 -37.40 -15.18 103.48
C SER A 311 -36.61 -14.82 104.74
N ASP A 312 -35.81 -13.75 104.72
CA ASP A 312 -35.11 -13.21 105.89
C ASP A 312 -36.11 -12.80 107.00
N ALA A 313 -37.27 -12.24 106.63
CA ALA A 313 -38.35 -11.91 107.57
C ALA A 313 -39.03 -13.17 108.16
N ILE A 314 -39.29 -14.19 107.34
CA ILE A 314 -39.84 -15.47 107.80
C ILE A 314 -38.86 -16.16 108.76
N ALA A 315 -37.55 -16.18 108.47
CA ALA A 315 -36.54 -16.75 109.36
C ALA A 315 -36.58 -16.14 110.77
N LYS A 316 -36.78 -14.81 110.85
CA LYS A 316 -36.97 -14.11 112.14
C LYS A 316 -38.26 -14.52 112.87
N ILE A 317 -39.35 -14.77 112.15
CA ILE A 317 -40.61 -15.26 112.72
C ILE A 317 -40.42 -16.68 113.25
N ILE A 318 -39.81 -17.59 112.48
CA ILE A 318 -39.55 -18.97 112.91
C ILE A 318 -38.64 -19.02 114.13
N LYS A 319 -37.62 -18.14 114.21
CA LYS A 319 -36.79 -18.01 115.43
C LYS A 319 -37.63 -17.65 116.66
N THR A 320 -38.55 -16.68 116.53
CA THR A 320 -39.49 -16.34 117.61
C THR A 320 -40.37 -17.53 118.00
N ILE A 321 -40.76 -18.37 117.04
CA ILE A 321 -41.56 -19.59 117.31
C ILE A 321 -40.73 -20.66 118.05
N ASP A 322 -39.46 -20.87 117.71
CA ASP A 322 -38.57 -21.78 118.46
C ASP A 322 -38.32 -21.26 119.89
N GLU A 323 -38.17 -19.93 120.06
CA GLU A 323 -38.08 -19.28 121.38
C GLU A 323 -39.37 -19.48 122.21
N ILE A 324 -40.56 -19.33 121.61
CA ILE A 324 -41.86 -19.61 122.26
C ILE A 324 -42.01 -21.11 122.60
N ALA A 325 -41.62 -22.00 121.69
CA ALA A 325 -41.66 -23.44 121.92
C ALA A 325 -40.72 -23.86 123.06
N PHE A 326 -39.53 -23.29 123.12
CA PHE A 326 -38.59 -23.49 124.22
C PHE A 326 -39.15 -22.99 125.56
N GLN A 327 -39.70 -21.78 125.61
CA GLN A 327 -40.36 -21.25 126.82
C GLN A 327 -41.53 -22.14 127.26
N THR A 328 -42.35 -22.61 126.31
CA THR A 328 -43.48 -23.52 126.58
C THR A 328 -43.00 -24.87 127.14
N ASN A 329 -41.90 -25.43 126.62
CA ASN A 329 -41.29 -26.64 127.12
C ASN A 329 -40.74 -26.49 128.56
N ILE A 330 -40.20 -25.32 128.92
CA ILE A 330 -39.78 -25.01 130.30
C ILE A 330 -41.00 -24.84 131.23
N LEU A 331 -42.06 -24.15 130.78
CA LEU A 331 -43.32 -24.03 131.52
C LEU A 331 -43.96 -25.41 131.78
N ALA A 332 -43.98 -26.28 130.77
CA ALA A 332 -44.49 -27.64 130.87
C ALA A 332 -43.66 -28.51 131.81
N LEU A 333 -42.32 -28.39 131.78
CA LEU A 333 -41.44 -29.04 132.76
C LEU A 333 -41.76 -28.59 134.19
N ASN A 334 -41.91 -27.29 134.43
CA ASN A 334 -42.26 -26.75 135.75
C ASN A 334 -43.63 -27.27 136.21
N ALA A 335 -44.62 -27.33 135.31
CA ALA A 335 -45.94 -27.88 135.60
C ALA A 335 -45.90 -29.39 135.91
N ALA A 336 -45.09 -30.17 135.19
CA ALA A 336 -44.92 -31.61 135.46
C ALA A 336 -44.25 -31.87 136.81
N VAL A 337 -43.26 -31.05 137.20
CA VAL A 337 -42.61 -31.11 138.52
C VAL A 337 -43.60 -30.78 139.64
N GLU A 338 -44.40 -29.72 139.50
CA GLU A 338 -45.37 -29.35 140.54
C GLU A 338 -46.55 -30.35 140.60
N ALA A 339 -46.94 -30.95 139.47
CA ALA A 339 -47.92 -32.04 139.44
C ALA A 339 -47.41 -33.31 140.13
N ALA A 340 -46.13 -33.68 139.93
CA ALA A 340 -45.50 -34.79 140.66
C ALA A 340 -45.41 -34.50 142.17
N ARG A 341 -45.23 -33.24 142.56
CA ARG A 341 -45.21 -32.76 143.95
C ARG A 341 -46.57 -32.84 144.65
N ALA A 342 -47.66 -32.80 143.89
CA ALA A 342 -49.04 -32.89 144.40
C ALA A 342 -49.57 -34.34 144.59
N GLY A 343 -48.78 -35.37 144.23
CA GLY A 343 -49.14 -36.78 144.41
C GLY A 343 -50.37 -37.19 143.60
N GLU A 344 -51.23 -38.05 144.19
CA GLU A 344 -52.49 -38.54 143.58
C GLU A 344 -53.37 -37.40 143.02
N ALA A 345 -53.45 -36.25 143.70
CA ALA A 345 -54.24 -35.10 143.26
C ALA A 345 -53.68 -34.41 142.00
N GLY A 346 -52.38 -34.60 141.70
CA GLY A 346 -51.70 -34.03 140.55
C GLY A 346 -51.75 -34.90 139.28
N ALA A 347 -52.21 -36.15 139.36
CA ALA A 347 -52.07 -37.14 138.29
C ALA A 347 -52.66 -36.67 136.94
N GLY A 348 -53.84 -36.04 136.94
CA GLY A 348 -54.44 -35.48 135.72
C GLY A 348 -53.66 -34.30 135.14
N PHE A 349 -53.08 -33.44 135.98
CA PHE A 349 -52.24 -32.32 135.54
C PHE A 349 -50.87 -32.79 135.02
N ALA A 350 -50.31 -33.87 135.56
CA ALA A 350 -49.07 -34.45 135.07
C ALA A 350 -49.19 -34.94 133.62
N VAL A 351 -50.31 -35.59 133.26
CA VAL A 351 -50.59 -36.02 131.88
C VAL A 351 -50.72 -34.82 130.94
N VAL A 352 -51.43 -33.76 131.35
CA VAL A 352 -51.55 -32.53 130.54
C VAL A 352 -50.19 -31.83 130.38
N ALA A 353 -49.37 -31.79 131.43
CA ALA A 353 -48.04 -31.19 131.38
C ALA A 353 -47.10 -31.95 130.42
N GLU A 354 -47.14 -33.29 130.43
CA GLU A 354 -46.34 -34.11 129.50
C GLU A 354 -46.83 -33.97 128.04
N GLU A 355 -48.15 -33.88 127.80
CA GLU A 355 -48.69 -33.65 126.45
C GLU A 355 -48.32 -32.24 125.92
N VAL A 356 -48.36 -31.20 126.76
CA VAL A 356 -47.91 -29.84 126.41
C VAL A 356 -46.40 -29.81 126.17
N ARG A 357 -45.61 -30.57 126.94
CA ARG A 357 -44.16 -30.74 126.73
C ARG A 357 -43.87 -31.41 125.38
N ALA A 358 -44.56 -32.51 125.07
CA ALA A 358 -44.44 -33.22 123.80
C ALA A 358 -44.84 -32.34 122.61
N LEU A 359 -45.92 -31.57 122.74
CA LEU A 359 -46.32 -30.57 121.73
C LEU A 359 -45.25 -29.49 121.54
N ALA A 360 -44.70 -28.93 122.62
CA ALA A 360 -43.66 -27.92 122.57
C ALA A 360 -42.36 -28.45 121.90
N GLN A 361 -41.96 -29.69 122.20
CA GLN A 361 -40.85 -30.36 121.51
C GLN A 361 -41.13 -30.58 120.01
N ARG A 362 -42.34 -30.98 119.64
CA ARG A 362 -42.76 -31.10 118.23
C ARG A 362 -42.78 -29.74 117.51
N CYS A 363 -43.21 -28.67 118.18
CA CYS A 363 -43.15 -27.32 117.64
C CYS A 363 -41.71 -26.84 117.42
N ALA A 364 -40.80 -27.07 118.37
CA ALA A 364 -39.38 -26.74 118.21
C ALA A 364 -38.72 -27.53 117.06
N GLN A 365 -39.04 -28.83 116.93
CA GLN A 365 -38.55 -29.64 115.81
C GLN A 365 -39.06 -29.13 114.46
N ALA A 366 -40.37 -28.88 114.34
CA ALA A 366 -40.96 -28.31 113.12
C ALA A 366 -40.43 -26.90 112.80
N ALA A 367 -40.15 -26.08 113.81
CA ALA A 367 -39.51 -24.77 113.63
C ALA A 367 -38.10 -24.92 113.05
N ARG A 368 -37.28 -25.85 113.54
CA ARG A 368 -35.92 -26.12 113.02
C ARG A 368 -35.92 -26.66 111.59
N GLU A 369 -36.83 -27.56 111.27
CA GLU A 369 -37.05 -28.06 109.89
C GLU A 369 -37.48 -26.92 108.95
N THR A 370 -38.31 -26.01 109.43
CA THR A 370 -38.72 -24.81 108.68
C THR A 370 -37.56 -23.83 108.51
N THR A 371 -36.75 -23.56 109.55
CA THR A 371 -35.54 -22.74 109.46
C THR A 371 -34.60 -23.29 108.40
N THR A 372 -34.34 -24.60 108.40
CA THR A 372 -33.49 -25.26 107.40
C THR A 372 -34.02 -25.03 105.97
N SER A 373 -35.33 -25.14 105.78
CA SER A 373 -36.00 -24.91 104.48
C SER A 373 -35.98 -23.44 104.04
N ILE A 374 -36.02 -22.50 104.99
CA ILE A 374 -35.93 -21.06 104.72
C ILE A 374 -34.48 -20.65 104.43
N GLU A 375 -33.49 -21.20 105.14
CA GLU A 375 -32.07 -20.99 104.82
C GLU A 375 -31.72 -21.50 103.41
N ASP A 376 -32.17 -22.71 103.05
CA ASP A 376 -32.06 -23.23 101.68
C ASP A 376 -32.77 -22.32 100.65
N SER A 377 -33.94 -21.76 100.99
CA SER A 377 -34.64 -20.79 100.13
C SER A 377 -33.87 -19.47 99.97
N ILE A 378 -33.23 -18.97 101.03
CA ILE A 378 -32.35 -17.78 100.98
C ILE A 378 -31.13 -18.04 100.09
N GLN A 379 -30.49 -19.22 100.22
CA GLN A 379 -29.37 -19.62 99.37
C GLN A 379 -29.78 -19.73 97.90
N LYS A 380 -30.93 -20.38 97.61
CA LYS A 380 -31.49 -20.49 96.26
C LYS A 380 -31.84 -19.14 95.65
N ALA A 381 -32.43 -18.22 96.42
CA ALA A 381 -32.71 -16.86 95.97
C ALA A 381 -31.42 -16.08 95.67
N GLY A 382 -30.40 -16.18 96.54
CA GLY A 382 -29.07 -15.57 96.30
C GLY A 382 -28.38 -16.11 95.05
N HIS A 383 -28.47 -17.42 94.81
CA HIS A 383 -27.99 -18.04 93.58
C HIS A 383 -28.78 -17.57 92.34
N GLY A 384 -30.10 -17.37 92.48
CA GLY A 384 -30.97 -16.79 91.45
C GLY A 384 -30.59 -15.36 91.07
N VAL A 385 -30.23 -14.51 92.04
CA VAL A 385 -29.66 -13.17 91.77
C VAL A 385 -28.35 -13.29 91.00
N ALA A 386 -27.40 -14.10 91.47
CA ALA A 386 -26.09 -14.25 90.83
C ALA A 386 -26.14 -14.84 89.40
N ILE A 387 -27.16 -15.66 89.09
CA ILE A 387 -27.43 -16.09 87.71
C ILE A 387 -28.05 -14.93 86.91
N SER A 388 -28.99 -14.19 87.50
CA SER A 388 -29.66 -13.07 86.82
C SER A 388 -28.69 -11.98 86.39
N ASP A 389 -27.72 -11.63 87.23
CA ASP A 389 -26.65 -10.67 86.89
C ASP A 389 -25.78 -11.14 85.71
N LYS A 390 -25.48 -12.45 85.64
CA LYS A 390 -24.72 -13.04 84.52
C LYS A 390 -25.52 -13.02 83.22
N VAL A 391 -26.83 -13.29 83.28
CA VAL A 391 -27.72 -13.22 82.11
C VAL A 391 -27.89 -11.76 81.64
N ALA A 392 -28.08 -10.81 82.55
CA ALA A 392 -28.13 -9.38 82.24
C ALA A 392 -26.83 -8.90 81.57
N THR A 393 -25.66 -9.29 82.10
CA THR A 393 -24.35 -9.00 81.48
C THR A 393 -24.23 -9.59 80.08
N SER A 394 -24.72 -10.82 79.88
CA SER A 394 -24.73 -11.48 78.57
C SER A 394 -25.63 -10.75 77.56
N LEU A 395 -26.79 -10.26 78.00
CA LEU A 395 -27.71 -9.48 77.15
C LEU A 395 -27.12 -8.13 76.76
N GLN A 396 -26.42 -7.44 77.68
CA GLN A 396 -25.67 -6.22 77.34
C GLN A 396 -24.58 -6.48 76.28
N GLN A 397 -23.86 -7.60 76.38
CA GLN A 397 -22.89 -8.00 75.34
C GLN A 397 -23.55 -8.30 73.99
N ILE A 398 -24.76 -8.89 73.98
CA ILE A 398 -25.55 -9.09 72.75
C ILE A 398 -25.95 -7.74 72.14
N VAL A 399 -26.40 -6.77 72.94
CA VAL A 399 -26.74 -5.41 72.47
C VAL A 399 -25.53 -4.71 71.82
N GLU A 400 -24.36 -4.71 72.48
CA GLU A 400 -23.13 -4.13 71.91
C GLU A 400 -22.67 -4.84 70.64
N ASN A 401 -22.77 -6.17 70.58
CA ASN A 401 -22.43 -6.91 69.36
C ASN A 401 -23.43 -6.67 68.23
N ALA A 402 -24.73 -6.53 68.53
CA ALA A 402 -25.75 -6.16 67.56
C ALA A 402 -25.50 -4.75 66.98
N ARG A 403 -25.02 -3.79 67.79
CA ARG A 403 -24.63 -2.46 67.29
C ARG A 403 -23.44 -2.54 66.32
N LYS A 404 -22.38 -3.28 66.66
CA LYS A 404 -21.23 -3.50 65.77
C LYS A 404 -21.63 -4.16 64.45
N VAL A 405 -22.61 -5.06 64.49
CA VAL A 405 -23.17 -5.70 63.29
C VAL A 405 -23.96 -4.68 62.45
N ASP A 406 -24.76 -3.80 63.05
CA ASP A 406 -25.46 -2.71 62.34
C ASP A 406 -24.48 -1.72 61.67
N GLU A 407 -23.38 -1.38 62.35
CA GLU A 407 -22.27 -0.55 61.85
C GLU A 407 -21.60 -1.19 60.61
N LEU A 408 -21.14 -2.43 60.71
CA LEU A 408 -20.51 -3.17 59.59
C LEU A 408 -21.46 -3.36 58.40
N ILE A 409 -22.74 -3.61 58.66
CA ILE A 409 -23.75 -3.75 57.59
C ILE A 409 -24.01 -2.40 56.89
N ALA A 410 -23.96 -1.28 57.61
CA ALA A 410 -24.08 0.05 57.01
C ALA A 410 -22.90 0.38 56.07
N GLU A 411 -21.68 -0.06 56.42
CA GLU A 411 -20.51 0.02 55.54
C GLU A 411 -20.70 -0.84 54.28
N ILE A 412 -21.12 -2.11 54.42
CA ILE A 412 -21.38 -3.01 53.28
C ILE A 412 -22.46 -2.46 52.35
N ALA A 413 -23.55 -1.90 52.90
CA ALA A 413 -24.63 -1.31 52.11
C ALA A 413 -24.16 -0.07 51.32
N THR A 414 -23.35 0.78 51.95
CA THR A 414 -22.71 1.93 51.29
C THR A 414 -21.78 1.49 50.17
N ALA A 415 -20.86 0.57 50.46
CA ALA A 415 -19.88 0.06 49.49
C ALA A 415 -20.57 -0.64 48.30
N SER A 416 -21.61 -1.44 48.55
CA SER A 416 -22.39 -2.11 47.49
C SER A 416 -23.12 -1.11 46.59
N LYS A 417 -23.60 0.01 47.15
CA LYS A 417 -24.23 1.11 46.39
C LYS A 417 -23.22 1.84 45.50
N GLU A 418 -22.02 2.13 46.02
CA GLU A 418 -20.93 2.73 45.24
C GLU A 418 -20.42 1.79 44.14
N GLN A 419 -20.24 0.50 44.44
CA GLN A 419 -19.90 -0.53 43.46
C GLN A 419 -20.95 -0.61 42.35
N THR A 420 -22.24 -0.58 42.68
CA THR A 420 -23.33 -0.58 41.69
C THR A 420 -23.27 0.66 40.78
N GLN A 421 -22.94 1.83 41.33
CA GLN A 421 -22.74 3.05 40.52
C GLN A 421 -21.51 2.96 39.61
N GLY A 422 -20.38 2.46 40.12
CA GLY A 422 -19.17 2.24 39.32
C GLY A 422 -19.37 1.21 38.20
N LEU A 423 -20.05 0.10 38.49
CA LEU A 423 -20.39 -0.93 37.49
C LEU A 423 -21.28 -0.38 36.39
N ASN A 424 -22.31 0.42 36.73
CA ASN A 424 -23.14 1.09 35.72
C ASN A 424 -22.33 2.03 34.80
N GLN A 425 -21.33 2.73 35.33
CA GLN A 425 -20.41 3.54 34.53
C GLN A 425 -19.54 2.67 33.61
N ILE A 426 -19.01 1.55 34.09
CA ILE A 426 -18.22 0.60 33.30
C ILE A 426 -19.07 -0.01 32.18
N VAL A 427 -20.28 -0.48 32.48
CA VAL A 427 -21.24 -1.02 31.49
C VAL A 427 -21.56 0.02 30.42
N THR A 428 -21.75 1.29 30.80
CA THR A 428 -22.00 2.40 29.85
C THR A 428 -20.76 2.71 29.00
N ALA A 429 -19.55 2.55 29.53
CA ALA A 429 -18.30 2.79 28.80
C ALA A 429 -17.87 1.63 27.89
N VAL A 430 -18.23 0.39 28.24
CA VAL A 430 -17.97 -0.82 27.44
C VAL A 430 -19.02 -0.99 26.33
N SER A 431 -20.25 -0.52 26.53
CA SER A 431 -21.31 -0.54 25.51
C SER A 431 -21.08 0.51 24.41
N PRO A 432 -20.84 0.14 23.14
CA PRO A 432 -20.53 1.12 22.08
C PRO A 432 -21.70 2.03 21.68
N ASP A 433 -22.94 1.59 21.93
CA ASP A 433 -24.17 2.33 21.69
C ASP A 433 -24.86 2.61 23.04
N GLY A 434 -25.01 3.89 23.41
CA GLY A 434 -25.52 4.34 24.72
C GLY A 434 -27.03 4.18 24.95
N HIS A 435 -27.61 3.02 24.61
CA HIS A 435 -29.03 2.73 24.79
C HIS A 435 -29.26 1.33 25.37
N GLY A 436 -29.79 1.27 26.60
CA GLY A 436 -30.06 0.04 27.34
C GLY A 436 -31.18 -0.81 26.73
N HIS A 437 -30.80 -1.67 25.78
CA HIS A 437 -31.66 -2.69 25.18
C HIS A 437 -30.91 -4.03 25.08
N PRO A 438 -31.60 -5.17 25.20
CA PRO A 438 -30.96 -6.48 25.29
C PRO A 438 -30.07 -6.82 24.08
N VAL A 439 -28.83 -7.18 24.39
CA VAL A 439 -27.68 -7.31 23.48
C VAL A 439 -27.87 -8.41 22.43
N SER A 440 -28.61 -9.47 22.76
CA SER A 440 -28.75 -10.72 21.98
C SER A 440 -29.27 -10.56 20.54
N GLY A 441 -29.99 -9.46 20.23
CA GLY A 441 -30.70 -9.29 18.95
C GLY A 441 -29.98 -8.44 17.89
N ARG A 442 -28.92 -7.69 18.21
CA ARG A 442 -28.36 -6.66 17.30
C ARG A 442 -26.96 -6.98 16.78
N TRP A 443 -26.06 -7.54 17.59
CA TRP A 443 -24.72 -7.94 17.15
C TRP A 443 -24.73 -8.95 15.99
N ARG A 444 -25.62 -9.96 16.04
CA ARG A 444 -25.86 -10.89 14.92
C ARG A 444 -26.20 -10.21 13.58
N ARG A 445 -26.81 -9.01 13.60
CA ARG A 445 -27.17 -8.25 12.39
C ARG A 445 -26.06 -7.31 11.90
N GLY A 446 -25.15 -6.87 12.77
CA GLY A 446 -23.94 -6.15 12.38
C GLY A 446 -22.93 -7.07 11.70
N ILE A 447 -22.60 -8.18 12.35
CA ILE A 447 -21.58 -9.14 11.89
C ILE A 447 -22.03 -9.83 10.59
N GLY A 448 -23.33 -10.11 10.44
CA GLY A 448 -23.90 -10.74 9.24
C GLY A 448 -23.80 -9.93 7.94
N ARG A 449 -23.36 -8.67 7.97
CA ARG A 449 -23.11 -7.85 6.77
C ARG A 449 -21.66 -7.85 6.28
N LEU A 450 -20.73 -8.46 7.03
CA LEU A 450 -19.33 -8.60 6.63
C LEU A 450 -19.08 -9.99 6.02
N ARG A 451 -19.69 -10.26 4.86
CA ARG A 451 -19.35 -11.45 4.07
C ARG A 451 -17.99 -11.23 3.39
N PRO A 452 -17.02 -12.15 3.53
CA PRO A 452 -15.79 -12.12 2.74
C PRO A 452 -16.12 -12.51 1.29
N GLY A 453 -16.50 -11.52 0.49
CA GLY A 453 -16.90 -11.70 -0.92
C GLY A 453 -17.47 -10.45 -1.59
N ASP A 454 -18.13 -9.56 -0.84
CA ASP A 454 -18.78 -8.36 -1.39
C ASP A 454 -17.83 -7.14 -1.55
N ALA A 455 -16.52 -7.38 -1.60
CA ALA A 455 -15.50 -6.37 -1.91
C ALA A 455 -15.56 -5.98 -3.40
N ARG A 456 -16.54 -5.15 -3.78
CA ARG A 456 -16.61 -4.56 -5.12
C ARG A 456 -15.33 -3.78 -5.42
N PRO A 457 -14.63 -4.05 -6.55
CA PRO A 457 -13.44 -3.30 -6.93
C PRO A 457 -13.84 -1.89 -7.42
N GLY A 458 -14.02 -0.95 -6.49
CA GLY A 458 -14.58 0.36 -6.81
C GLY A 458 -14.35 1.49 -5.81
N PHE A 459 -13.51 1.31 -4.78
CA PHE A 459 -13.30 2.32 -3.73
C PHE A 459 -11.85 2.82 -3.57
N VAL A 460 -11.08 2.83 -4.66
CA VAL A 460 -9.78 3.53 -4.76
C VAL A 460 -9.80 4.45 -5.98
N ALA A 461 -10.75 5.38 -6.03
CA ALA A 461 -10.93 6.30 -7.15
C ALA A 461 -11.42 7.70 -6.72
N ARG A 462 -10.82 8.29 -5.68
CA ARG A 462 -10.97 9.72 -5.40
C ARG A 462 -9.82 10.33 -4.60
N ALA A 463 -8.60 10.24 -5.14
CA ALA A 463 -7.45 11.01 -4.69
C ALA A 463 -6.96 11.95 -5.81
N HIS A 464 -7.15 13.25 -5.59
CA HIS A 464 -6.57 14.40 -6.30
C HIS A 464 -6.80 14.61 -7.81
N HIS A 465 -7.47 15.74 -8.12
CA HIS A 465 -7.02 16.65 -9.18
C HIS A 465 -7.35 18.11 -8.80
N GLN A 466 -6.33 18.88 -8.37
CA GLN A 466 -6.32 20.35 -8.45
C GLN A 466 -5.13 20.75 -9.34
N PRO A 467 -5.30 21.67 -10.32
CA PRO A 467 -4.24 22.06 -11.24
C PRO A 467 -3.36 23.17 -10.65
N ALA A 468 -2.20 22.82 -10.09
CA ALA A 468 -1.19 23.79 -9.70
C ALA A 468 -0.49 24.40 -10.94
N ARG A 469 -0.87 25.63 -11.31
CA ARG A 469 -0.13 26.43 -12.30
C ARG A 469 1.17 26.98 -11.70
N ARG A 470 2.19 27.12 -12.56
CA ARG A 470 3.53 27.65 -12.25
C ARG A 470 3.50 29.01 -11.52
N ILE A 471 4.49 29.23 -10.65
CA ILE A 471 5.46 30.36 -10.73
C ILE A 471 6.75 29.88 -10.05
N GLY A 472 7.91 30.11 -10.68
CA GLY A 472 9.20 29.69 -10.15
C GLY A 472 9.79 30.71 -9.16
N ARG A 473 10.38 30.23 -8.06
CA ARG A 473 11.39 30.96 -7.28
C ARG A 473 12.51 30.00 -6.85
N GLN A 474 13.73 30.50 -6.89
CA GLN A 474 14.95 29.78 -6.49
C GLN A 474 14.95 29.49 -4.97
N PRO A 475 15.57 28.40 -4.51
CA PRO A 475 15.78 28.19 -3.08
C PRO A 475 16.81 29.19 -2.53
N PRO A 476 16.60 29.80 -1.35
CA PRO A 476 17.56 30.73 -0.76
C PRO A 476 18.79 29.99 -0.22
N ARG A 477 19.96 30.62 -0.36
CA ARG A 477 21.25 30.11 0.13
C ARG A 477 21.25 30.01 1.66
N ALA A 478 21.86 28.94 2.19
CA ALA A 478 22.10 28.77 3.61
C ALA A 478 22.95 29.93 4.17
N ARG A 479 22.42 30.64 5.18
CA ARG A 479 23.19 31.66 5.92
C ARG A 479 24.05 30.98 6.98
N ARG A 480 25.36 31.18 6.90
CA ARG A 480 26.29 30.88 8.01
C ARG A 480 25.94 31.75 9.22
N PHE A 481 25.74 31.15 10.38
CA PHE A 481 25.77 31.89 11.65
C PHE A 481 27.23 32.10 12.09
N PRO A 482 27.59 33.28 12.65
CA PRO A 482 28.94 33.58 13.11
C PRO A 482 29.23 32.95 14.48
N ARG A 483 30.49 32.56 14.71
CA ARG A 483 31.00 32.24 16.04
C ARG A 483 31.08 33.52 16.90
N ARG A 484 30.51 33.49 18.11
CA ARG A 484 30.91 34.30 19.27
C ARG A 484 31.05 33.30 20.44
N ALA A 485 32.26 33.07 20.93
CA ALA A 485 32.98 33.88 21.92
C ALA A 485 32.61 33.46 23.35
N GLU A 486 33.50 32.71 24.00
CA GLU A 486 33.42 32.36 25.42
C GLU A 486 33.58 33.60 26.31
N PRO A 487 32.99 33.57 27.51
CA PRO A 487 33.55 34.21 28.68
C PRO A 487 34.01 33.17 29.71
N SER A 488 35.17 33.44 30.32
CA SER A 488 35.91 32.53 31.18
C SER A 488 35.51 32.55 32.67
N ARG A 489 35.62 31.38 33.33
CA ARG A 489 35.95 31.15 34.77
C ARG A 489 35.00 31.66 35.87
N ARG A 490 34.51 30.69 36.66
CA ARG A 490 34.36 30.59 38.15
C ARG A 490 33.08 29.76 38.46
N ALA A 491 32.99 28.91 39.49
CA ALA A 491 33.99 28.28 40.35
C ALA A 491 33.42 26.97 40.94
N ARG A 492 34.31 26.11 41.46
CA ARG A 492 34.10 24.96 42.37
C ARG A 492 32.66 24.62 42.81
N PHE A 493 32.23 23.38 42.56
CA PHE A 493 31.70 22.49 43.61
C PHE A 493 31.95 21.02 43.23
N ARG A 494 32.40 20.22 44.20
CA ARG A 494 32.59 18.76 44.12
C ARG A 494 31.78 18.14 45.26
N PRO A 495 30.99 17.09 45.00
CA PRO A 495 30.86 16.04 46.01
C PRO A 495 30.91 14.62 45.44
N GLY A 496 31.31 13.66 46.29
CA GLY A 496 30.82 12.28 46.25
C GLY A 496 31.39 11.32 45.19
N GLN A 497 32.64 10.87 45.34
CA GLN A 497 33.02 9.55 44.82
C GLN A 497 32.51 8.45 45.77
N THR A 498 31.42 7.77 45.41
CA THR A 498 31.05 6.50 46.06
C THR A 498 31.71 5.33 45.31
N ARG A 499 32.65 4.66 45.97
CA ARG A 499 33.30 3.45 45.45
C ARG A 499 32.28 2.31 45.41
N ARG A 500 32.02 1.72 44.24
CA ARG A 500 31.45 0.36 44.12
C ARG A 500 32.58 -0.67 44.09
N PRO A 501 32.46 -1.82 44.75
CA PRO A 501 33.45 -2.90 44.67
C PRO A 501 33.35 -3.64 43.31
N PRO A 502 34.44 -4.26 42.82
CA PRO A 502 34.41 -5.07 41.61
C PRO A 502 33.79 -6.45 41.86
N SER A 503 33.01 -6.94 40.89
CA SER A 503 32.48 -8.31 40.88
C SER A 503 33.53 -9.35 40.45
N PRO A 504 33.40 -10.64 40.85
CA PRO A 504 34.37 -11.67 40.50
C PRO A 504 34.31 -12.05 39.02
N ARG A 505 35.47 -12.45 38.47
CA ARG A 505 35.62 -12.91 37.07
C ARG A 505 34.90 -14.25 36.82
N GLY A 506 33.72 -14.20 36.19
CA GLY A 506 33.04 -15.37 35.63
C GLY A 506 33.64 -15.80 34.28
N ARG A 507 33.85 -17.10 34.08
CA ARG A 507 34.46 -17.67 32.86
C ARG A 507 33.57 -17.48 31.62
N SER A 508 34.18 -17.14 30.49
CA SER A 508 33.52 -17.13 29.18
C SER A 508 33.20 -18.55 28.69
N VAL A 509 31.92 -18.90 28.66
CA VAL A 509 31.44 -20.15 28.02
C VAL A 509 31.07 -19.85 26.57
N ARG A 510 31.72 -20.53 25.61
CA ARG A 510 31.32 -20.48 24.19
C ARG A 510 30.01 -21.25 24.00
N PRO A 511 29.06 -20.78 23.17
CA PRO A 511 27.87 -21.56 22.82
C PRO A 511 28.28 -22.81 22.02
N ARG A 512 27.85 -23.99 22.46
CA ARG A 512 27.94 -25.23 21.67
C ARG A 512 26.84 -25.21 20.60
N ARG A 513 27.16 -25.66 19.38
CA ARG A 513 26.16 -25.97 18.36
C ARG A 513 25.25 -27.12 18.85
N PRO A 514 23.94 -27.12 18.53
CA PRO A 514 23.10 -28.29 18.74
C PRO A 514 23.53 -29.42 17.80
N LEU A 515 23.56 -30.65 18.31
CA LEU A 515 23.70 -31.88 17.52
C LEU A 515 22.32 -32.30 16.98
N PRO A 516 22.26 -33.01 15.84
CA PRO A 516 20.99 -33.52 15.32
C PRO A 516 20.43 -34.64 16.23
N VAL A 517 19.12 -34.66 16.40
CA VAL A 517 18.42 -35.66 17.23
C VAL A 517 18.01 -36.84 16.35
N ASP A 518 18.36 -38.06 16.76
CA ASP A 518 17.98 -39.30 16.09
C ASP A 518 16.50 -39.65 16.38
N PRO A 519 15.62 -39.78 15.36
CA PRO A 519 14.21 -40.11 15.55
C PRO A 519 13.95 -41.48 16.21
N SER A 520 14.92 -42.39 16.21
CA SER A 520 14.76 -43.73 16.78
C SER A 520 14.73 -43.76 18.31
N GLN A 521 15.44 -42.84 18.97
CA GLN A 521 15.53 -42.80 20.44
C GLN A 521 14.25 -42.26 21.11
N ALA A 522 13.48 -41.43 20.40
CA ALA A 522 12.20 -40.90 20.91
C ALA A 522 11.13 -41.99 21.08
N ARG A 523 11.16 -43.04 20.25
CA ARG A 523 10.20 -44.17 20.36
C ARG A 523 10.51 -45.07 21.55
N GLN A 524 11.79 -45.33 21.84
CA GLN A 524 12.20 -46.14 23.00
C GLN A 524 11.89 -45.51 24.37
N TRP A 525 11.65 -44.18 24.43
CA TRP A 525 11.17 -43.49 25.63
C TRP A 525 9.65 -43.60 25.83
N ALA A 526 8.87 -43.70 24.75
CA ALA A 526 7.41 -43.87 24.83
C ALA A 526 7.02 -45.30 25.24
N GLU A 527 7.70 -46.31 24.68
CA GLU A 527 7.39 -47.73 24.92
C GLU A 527 7.74 -48.20 26.34
N ARG A 528 8.67 -47.51 27.03
CA ARG A 528 9.16 -47.92 28.36
C ARG A 528 8.23 -47.50 29.52
N ARG A 529 7.26 -46.61 29.30
CA ARG A 529 6.25 -46.23 30.32
C ARG A 529 5.04 -47.17 30.40
N VAL A 530 4.89 -48.12 29.47
CA VAL A 530 3.66 -48.95 29.35
C VAL A 530 3.83 -50.35 29.96
N ARG A 531 5.02 -50.70 30.50
CA ARG A 531 5.34 -52.07 30.94
C ARG A 531 5.64 -52.28 32.43
N GLU A 532 5.68 -51.23 33.25
CA GLU A 532 5.96 -51.36 34.69
C GLU A 532 4.83 -50.72 35.50
N GLY A 533 3.87 -51.56 35.91
CA GLY A 533 2.84 -51.18 36.88
C GLY A 533 3.30 -51.51 38.30
N ALA A 534 3.25 -50.52 39.19
CA ALA A 534 3.41 -50.71 40.62
C ALA A 534 2.47 -49.74 41.37
N CYS A 535 1.56 -50.30 42.16
CA CYS A 535 0.58 -49.55 42.96
C CYS A 535 1.17 -49.05 44.29
N VAL A 536 0.57 -47.99 44.87
CA VAL A 536 0.30 -47.83 46.32
C VAL A 536 -0.63 -46.59 46.50
N PRO A 537 -1.53 -46.53 47.50
CA PRO A 537 -2.89 -46.02 47.26
C PRO A 537 -3.27 -44.73 48.01
N VAL A 538 -4.41 -44.14 47.59
CA VAL A 538 -5.23 -43.20 48.39
C VAL A 538 -6.71 -43.57 48.27
N ARG A 539 -7.36 -43.82 49.42
CA ARG A 539 -8.82 -43.97 49.66
C ARG A 539 -9.48 -42.58 49.69
N GLU A 540 -10.78 -42.33 49.50
CA GLU A 540 -12.00 -43.13 49.30
C GLU A 540 -13.08 -42.17 48.69
N HIS A 541 -13.71 -42.50 47.55
CA HIS A 541 -15.13 -42.94 47.39
C HIS A 541 -16.15 -41.81 47.01
N PRO A 542 -17.37 -42.10 46.48
CA PRO A 542 -17.67 -41.83 45.07
C PRO A 542 -18.97 -41.02 44.80
N LEU A 543 -19.35 -40.83 43.52
CA LEU A 543 -20.73 -40.94 43.01
C LEU A 543 -20.76 -41.14 41.47
N GLU A 544 -21.88 -41.71 40.99
CA GLU A 544 -22.17 -42.38 39.70
C GLU A 544 -21.82 -41.61 38.40
N CYS A 545 -21.40 -42.20 37.27
CA CYS A 545 -21.98 -43.26 36.43
C CYS A 545 -23.34 -42.93 35.78
N ASP A 546 -23.34 -42.57 34.48
CA ASP A 546 -23.96 -43.46 33.49
C ASP A 546 -23.45 -43.24 32.06
N VAL A 547 -23.57 -44.28 31.22
CA VAL A 547 -23.04 -44.36 29.84
C VAL A 547 -24.12 -44.95 28.91
N GLU A 548 -23.96 -44.78 27.59
CA GLU A 548 -24.67 -45.52 26.51
C GLU A 548 -26.11 -45.03 26.23
N LYS A 549 -26.54 -44.65 25.01
CA LYS A 549 -26.37 -45.30 23.71
C LYS A 549 -26.60 -44.32 22.53
N VAL A 550 -25.93 -44.58 21.42
CA VAL A 550 -26.22 -44.02 20.08
C VAL A 550 -26.48 -45.15 19.09
N ALA A 551 -27.32 -44.87 18.08
CA ALA A 551 -27.63 -45.67 16.89
C ALA A 551 -28.66 -46.82 17.01
N ARG A 552 -29.84 -46.61 16.42
CA ARG A 552 -30.21 -47.20 15.11
C ARG A 552 -31.59 -46.73 14.56
N SER A 553 -31.59 -46.52 13.24
CA SER A 553 -32.63 -46.81 12.22
C SER A 553 -34.10 -46.48 12.50
N GLU A 554 -34.76 -45.57 11.74
CA GLU A 554 -35.22 -45.66 10.33
C GLU A 554 -36.67 -46.20 10.17
N ILE A 555 -37.44 -45.54 9.30
CA ILE A 555 -38.67 -46.01 8.60
C ILE A 555 -39.93 -46.28 9.45
N GLY A 556 -41.12 -45.95 8.91
CA GLY A 556 -42.33 -46.73 9.22
C GLY A 556 -43.62 -45.98 9.54
N SER A 557 -44.22 -45.39 8.51
CA SER A 557 -45.61 -44.92 8.41
C SER A 557 -46.74 -45.74 9.12
N SER A 558 -47.76 -45.01 9.60
CA SER A 558 -49.21 -45.32 9.56
C SER A 558 -49.86 -46.33 10.53
N LEU A 559 -50.76 -45.86 11.41
CA LEU A 559 -52.17 -46.28 11.68
C LEU A 559 -52.68 -45.50 12.92
N ARG A 560 -53.74 -44.66 12.87
CA ARG A 560 -55.19 -44.97 13.04
C ARG A 560 -55.50 -45.81 14.29
N ALA A 561 -56.47 -45.51 15.17
CA ALA A 561 -57.47 -44.42 15.33
C ALA A 561 -57.80 -44.28 16.86
N LEU A 562 -58.77 -43.53 17.42
CA LEU A 562 -60.23 -43.51 17.20
C LEU A 562 -60.91 -42.55 18.23
N HIS A 563 -62.21 -42.24 18.04
CA HIS A 563 -63.14 -41.40 18.88
C HIS A 563 -62.97 -39.87 18.76
N ALA A 564 -64.03 -39.05 18.60
CA ALA A 564 -65.46 -39.29 18.29
C ALA A 564 -66.09 -38.04 17.60
N ALA A 565 -67.33 -38.14 17.10
CA ALA A 565 -68.11 -37.09 16.42
C ALA A 565 -69.60 -37.15 16.90
N PRO A 566 -70.63 -36.50 16.31
CA PRO A 566 -70.73 -35.32 15.41
C PRO A 566 -71.85 -34.28 15.82
N ALA A 567 -72.19 -33.32 14.93
CA ALA A 567 -73.58 -32.96 14.47
C ALA A 567 -74.09 -31.48 14.56
N HIS A 568 -74.60 -30.95 13.41
CA HIS A 568 -75.70 -29.97 13.19
C HIS A 568 -75.61 -28.50 13.77
N ASP A 569 -76.16 -27.42 13.18
CA ASP A 569 -76.73 -27.13 11.83
C ASP A 569 -76.84 -25.60 11.53
N GLN A 570 -76.81 -25.24 10.24
CA GLN A 570 -77.57 -24.20 9.50
C GLN A 570 -77.66 -22.66 9.78
N LEU A 571 -77.99 -21.94 8.68
CA LEU A 571 -78.47 -20.54 8.50
C LEU A 571 -77.43 -19.38 8.62
N ARG A 572 -77.40 -18.33 7.77
CA ARG A 572 -78.05 -18.02 6.47
C ARG A 572 -77.31 -16.86 5.74
N THR A 573 -77.52 -16.74 4.42
CA THR A 573 -77.55 -15.55 3.52
C THR A 573 -77.28 -14.12 4.07
N ALA A 574 -76.84 -13.11 3.31
CA ALA A 574 -76.28 -12.96 1.95
C ALA A 574 -75.99 -11.45 1.70
N LEU A 575 -75.09 -11.09 0.76
CA LEU A 575 -75.27 -10.07 -0.30
C LEU A 575 -73.92 -9.61 -0.92
N ARG A 576 -73.86 -9.79 -2.24
CA ARG A 576 -72.85 -9.41 -3.25
C ARG A 576 -73.09 -7.93 -3.73
N PRO A 577 -72.48 -7.42 -4.83
CA PRO A 577 -71.05 -7.32 -5.23
C PRO A 577 -70.71 -5.97 -5.96
N ARG A 578 -69.47 -5.78 -6.46
CA ARG A 578 -69.08 -5.46 -7.88
C ARG A 578 -67.62 -4.94 -7.95
N GLN A 579 -66.75 -5.53 -8.80
CA GLN A 579 -66.29 -5.07 -10.14
C GLN A 579 -65.63 -3.66 -10.12
N GLY A 580 -64.43 -3.36 -10.67
CA GLY A 580 -63.37 -4.12 -11.39
C GLY A 580 -62.04 -3.32 -11.31
N THR A 581 -61.03 -3.38 -12.20
CA THR A 581 -60.74 -4.20 -13.40
C THR A 581 -59.23 -4.08 -13.77
N HIS A 582 -58.71 -4.88 -14.73
CA HIS A 582 -57.34 -4.77 -15.30
C HIS A 582 -57.28 -3.74 -16.48
N PRO A 583 -56.16 -3.65 -17.24
CA PRO A 583 -54.85 -3.03 -16.94
C PRO A 583 -54.54 -1.89 -17.95
N TRP A 584 -53.30 -1.33 -18.02
CA TRP A 584 -52.53 -1.02 -19.27
C TRP A 584 -51.26 -0.20 -18.98
N ARG A 585 -50.30 -0.28 -19.92
CA ARG A 585 -48.93 0.25 -19.94
C ARG A 585 -48.76 1.75 -19.66
N ARG A 586 -47.63 2.12 -19.03
CA ARG A 586 -46.44 2.66 -19.73
C ARG A 586 -45.17 2.47 -18.92
#